data_AF-A0A2G6HYH7-F1
#
_entry.id   AF-A0A2G6HYH7-F1
#
_cell.length_a   1.000
_cell.length_b   1.000
_cell.length_c   1.000
_cell.angle_alpha   90.00
_cell.angle_beta   90.00
_cell.angle_gamma   90.00
#
_symmetry.space_group_name_H-M   'P 1'
#
loop_
_entity.id
_entity.type
_entity.pdbx_description
1 polymer ?
#
loop_
_entity_poly.entity_id
_entity_poly.type
_entity_poly.pdbx_seq_one_letter_code
_entity_poly.pdbx_strand_id
1 'polypeptide(L)'
;MKKSTRFFSFLILGLMLTASVHSHELWINMTNYKTKLWQHPQYAPTPRAKTIAYFGWGHTYPVGDFLKKDYLDTITQIEPDGSRLEVKVGDSGFRAVEITMNTDGPRIFAAEVEPGF
;
A
#
# COMPACT_ATOMS: atom_id res chain seq x y z
N MET A 1 -25.23 17.49 -46.86
CA MET A 1 -25.69 16.65 -45.73
C MET A 1 -24.86 15.37 -45.53
N LYS A 2 -24.65 14.49 -46.53
CA LYS A 2 -23.97 13.18 -46.34
C LYS A 2 -22.55 13.19 -45.72
N LYS A 3 -21.75 14.24 -45.94
CA LYS A 3 -20.38 14.33 -45.38
C LYS A 3 -20.36 14.61 -43.87
N SER A 4 -21.28 15.47 -43.39
CA SER A 4 -21.40 15.80 -41.96
C SER A 4 -21.89 14.59 -41.15
N THR A 5 -22.82 13.80 -41.71
CA THR A 5 -23.32 12.59 -41.05
C THR A 5 -22.22 11.54 -40.88
N ARG A 6 -21.37 11.33 -41.90
CA ARG A 6 -20.23 10.41 -41.81
C ARG A 6 -19.22 10.85 -40.76
N PHE A 7 -18.92 12.15 -40.69
CA PHE A 7 -18.02 12.70 -39.67
C PHE A 7 -18.56 12.45 -38.25
N PHE A 8 -19.85 12.72 -38.03
CA PHE A 8 -20.50 12.44 -36.75
C PHE A 8 -20.48 10.96 -36.39
N SER A 9 -20.72 10.07 -37.35
CA SER A 9 -20.63 8.62 -37.12
C SER A 9 -19.22 8.17 -36.72
N PHE A 10 -18.17 8.70 -37.36
CA PHE A 10 -16.79 8.39 -36.98
C PHE A 10 -16.41 8.96 -35.61
N LEU A 11 -16.89 10.15 -35.27
CA LEU A 11 -16.65 10.75 -33.96
C LEU A 11 -17.30 9.92 -32.84
N ILE A 12 -18.56 9.50 -33.04
CA ILE A 12 -19.27 8.64 -32.07
C ILE A 12 -18.56 7.30 -31.91
N LEU A 13 -18.13 6.68 -33.03
CA LEU A 13 -17.38 5.43 -32.98
C LEU A 13 -16.04 5.59 -32.25
N GLY A 14 -15.32 6.70 -32.49
CA GLY A 14 -14.07 7.01 -31.79
C GLY A 14 -14.26 7.21 -30.28
N LEU A 15 -15.34 7.87 -29.87
CA LEU A 15 -15.68 8.04 -28.45
C LEU A 15 -16.04 6.71 -27.77
N MET A 16 -16.72 5.81 -28.49
CA MET A 16 -17.05 4.46 -27.98
C MET A 16 -15.81 3.55 -27.85
N LEU A 17 -14.70 3.89 -28.51
CA LEU A 17 -13.44 3.15 -28.44
C LEU A 17 -12.49 3.67 -27.36
N THR A 18 -12.89 4.68 -26.57
CA THR A 18 -12.10 5.11 -25.43
C THR A 18 -12.15 4.05 -24.33
N ALA A 19 -11.04 3.36 -24.10
CA ALA A 19 -10.92 2.40 -23.02
C ALA A 19 -10.85 3.12 -21.68
N SER A 20 -11.56 2.61 -20.66
CA SER A 20 -11.48 3.12 -19.30
C SER A 20 -10.09 2.83 -18.73
N VAL A 21 -9.25 3.87 -18.63
CA VAL A 21 -7.98 3.79 -17.92
C VAL A 21 -8.25 4.01 -16.44
N HIS A 22 -7.82 3.07 -15.61
CA HIS A 22 -7.88 3.20 -14.16
C HIS A 22 -6.45 3.43 -13.66
N SER A 23 -6.26 4.47 -12.87
CA SER A 23 -5.01 4.67 -12.16
C SER A 23 -4.91 3.60 -11.08
N HIS A 24 -3.76 2.94 -11.00
CA HIS A 24 -3.49 2.04 -9.88
C HIS A 24 -3.43 2.88 -8.60
N GLU A 25 -3.88 2.28 -7.50
CA GLU A 25 -3.81 2.89 -6.18
C GLU A 25 -2.73 2.17 -5.38
N LEU A 26 -1.89 2.94 -4.68
CA LEU A 26 -1.01 2.40 -3.65
C LEU A 26 -1.83 2.22 -2.38
N TRP A 27 -1.66 1.08 -1.74
CA TRP A 27 -2.31 0.85 -0.47
C TRP A 27 -1.44 0.04 0.48
N ILE A 28 -1.63 0.30 1.77
CA ILE A 28 -0.94 -0.35 2.88
C ILE A 28 -1.96 -1.26 3.56
N ASN A 29 -1.61 -2.52 3.75
CA ASN A 29 -2.46 -3.45 4.46
C ASN A 29 -1.71 -4.07 5.63
N MET A 30 -2.40 -4.16 6.76
CA MET A 30 -1.87 -4.71 8.00
C MET A 30 -2.63 -5.97 8.37
N THR A 31 -1.87 -6.97 8.80
CA THR A 31 -2.41 -8.27 9.20
C THR A 31 -1.68 -8.79 10.42
N ASN A 32 -2.19 -9.89 10.98
CA ASN A 32 -1.59 -10.59 12.10
C ASN A 32 -1.51 -9.73 13.37
N TYR A 33 -2.67 -9.30 13.88
CA TYR A 33 -2.82 -8.53 15.13
C TYR A 33 -2.68 -9.41 16.39
N LYS A 34 -1.71 -10.33 16.42
CA LYS A 34 -1.55 -11.27 17.54
C LYS A 34 -1.03 -10.54 18.78
N THR A 35 -1.91 -10.33 19.75
CA THR A 35 -1.59 -9.68 21.04
C THR A 35 -1.38 -10.67 22.18
N LYS A 36 -2.16 -11.76 22.25
CA LYS A 36 -2.28 -12.60 23.46
C LYS A 36 -0.98 -13.22 24.00
N LEU A 37 -0.12 -13.76 23.13
CA LEU A 37 1.12 -14.41 23.59
C LEU A 37 2.23 -13.39 23.90
N TRP A 38 2.23 -12.27 23.17
CA TRP A 38 3.25 -11.22 23.23
C TRP A 38 3.00 -10.17 24.32
N GLN A 39 1.88 -10.32 25.03
CA GLN A 39 1.51 -9.52 26.20
C GLN A 39 1.47 -10.34 27.50
N HIS A 40 1.83 -11.64 27.46
CA HIS A 40 1.74 -12.50 28.64
C HIS A 40 2.90 -12.21 29.62
N PRO A 41 2.64 -11.85 30.90
CA PRO A 41 3.68 -11.42 31.84
C PRO A 41 4.83 -12.41 32.05
N GLN A 42 4.54 -13.71 31.95
CA GLN A 42 5.55 -14.79 32.08
C GLN A 42 6.42 -14.99 30.83
N TYR A 43 5.90 -14.69 29.64
CA TYR A 43 6.56 -15.00 28.36
C TYR A 43 7.00 -13.74 27.60
N ALA A 44 6.51 -12.57 28.00
CA ALA A 44 6.83 -11.26 27.46
C ALA A 44 6.96 -10.26 28.63
N PRO A 45 8.14 -10.20 29.30
CA PRO A 45 8.37 -9.30 30.44
C PRO A 45 8.30 -7.82 30.05
N THR A 46 8.43 -7.50 28.77
CA THR A 46 8.10 -6.19 28.17
C THR A 46 6.90 -6.38 27.25
N PRO A 47 5.86 -5.50 27.28
CA PRO A 47 4.75 -5.54 26.33
C PRO A 47 5.27 -5.51 24.90
N ARG A 48 4.84 -6.48 24.09
CA ARG A 48 5.16 -6.53 22.67
C ARG A 48 3.90 -6.77 21.87
N ALA A 49 3.81 -6.13 20.73
CA ALA A 49 2.83 -6.44 19.71
C ALA A 49 3.56 -6.68 18.40
N LYS A 50 3.04 -7.62 17.62
CA LYS A 50 3.57 -7.96 16.31
C LYS A 50 2.45 -7.76 15.30
N THR A 51 2.80 -7.14 14.17
CA THR A 51 1.93 -7.02 13.00
C THR A 51 2.78 -7.24 11.76
N ILE A 52 2.13 -7.56 10.65
CA ILE A 52 2.76 -7.63 9.34
C ILE A 52 2.12 -6.56 8.48
N ALA A 53 2.93 -5.63 7.97
CA ALA A 53 2.50 -4.69 6.95
C ALA A 53 2.96 -5.21 5.58
N TYR A 54 2.12 -5.07 4.57
CA TYR A 54 2.50 -5.34 3.18
C TYR A 54 1.84 -4.32 2.26
N PHE A 55 2.44 -4.16 1.08
CA PHE A 55 2.09 -3.10 0.14
C PHE A 55 1.49 -3.73 -1.10
N GLY A 56 0.35 -3.20 -1.51
CA GLY A 56 -0.33 -3.60 -2.72
C GLY A 56 -0.34 -2.48 -3.75
N TRP A 57 -0.43 -2.90 -5.01
CA TRP A 57 -0.60 -2.03 -6.16
C TRP A 57 -1.78 -2.53 -6.97
N GLY A 58 -2.61 -1.62 -7.47
CA GLY A 58 -3.74 -1.96 -8.34
C GLY A 58 -5.10 -1.76 -7.70
N HIS A 59 -6.14 -2.33 -8.33
CA HIS A 59 -7.53 -1.94 -8.07
C HIS A 59 -8.28 -2.88 -7.12
N THR A 60 -7.65 -3.94 -6.62
CA THR A 60 -8.31 -4.97 -5.81
C THR A 60 -7.44 -5.41 -4.62
N TYR A 61 -8.11 -5.69 -3.50
CA TYR A 61 -7.53 -6.33 -2.32
C TYR A 61 -7.53 -7.88 -2.48
N PRO A 62 -6.60 -8.64 -1.87
CA PRO A 62 -5.48 -8.20 -1.04
C PRO A 62 -4.16 -8.09 -1.84
N VAL A 63 -4.13 -8.27 -3.16
CA VAL A 63 -3.08 -7.77 -4.07
C VAL A 63 -3.66 -7.79 -5.50
N GLY A 64 -3.62 -6.66 -6.19
CA GLY A 64 -3.94 -6.56 -7.61
C GLY A 64 -2.73 -6.87 -8.50
N ASP A 65 -1.55 -6.36 -8.13
CA ASP A 65 -0.26 -6.60 -8.77
C ASP A 65 0.90 -6.43 -7.76
N PHE A 66 2.07 -6.97 -8.08
CA PHE A 66 3.28 -6.82 -7.29
C PHE A 66 3.98 -5.48 -7.53
N LEU A 67 4.47 -4.88 -6.45
CA LEU A 67 5.19 -3.62 -6.53
C LEU A 67 6.67 -3.87 -6.86
N LYS A 68 7.15 -3.25 -7.93
CA LYS A 68 8.58 -3.23 -8.26
C LYS A 68 9.37 -2.57 -7.13
N LYS A 69 10.62 -2.99 -6.93
CA LYS A 69 11.44 -2.57 -5.78
C LYS A 69 11.70 -1.07 -5.81
N ASP A 70 11.92 -0.58 -7.01
CA ASP A 70 12.23 0.76 -7.48
C ASP A 70 10.99 1.67 -7.57
N TYR A 71 9.80 1.19 -7.25
CA TYR A 71 8.58 2.02 -7.26
C TYR A 71 8.24 2.60 -5.88
N LEU A 72 8.75 1.98 -4.81
CA LEU A 72 8.59 2.45 -3.45
C LEU A 72 9.85 3.20 -3.05
N ASP A 73 9.72 4.45 -2.62
CA ASP A 73 10.85 5.25 -2.18
C ASP A 73 11.11 4.98 -0.69
N THR A 74 10.21 5.42 0.18
CA THR A 74 10.40 5.35 1.63
C THR A 74 9.19 4.80 2.36
N ILE A 75 9.44 4.05 3.43
CA ILE A 75 8.43 3.71 4.44
C ILE A 75 8.84 4.27 5.78
N THR A 76 7.93 5.03 6.39
CA THR A 76 8.15 5.61 7.71
C THR A 76 7.13 5.06 8.70
N GLN A 77 7.64 4.53 9.82
CA GLN A 77 6.89 4.28 11.02
C GLN A 77 7.03 5.48 11.96
N ILE A 78 5.92 6.09 12.31
CA ILE A 78 5.85 7.17 13.31
C ILE A 78 5.43 6.54 14.63
N GLU A 79 6.31 6.64 15.62
CA GLU A 79 6.12 6.16 16.99
C GLU A 79 5.11 7.01 17.77
N PRO A 80 4.59 6.50 18.91
CA PRO A 80 3.67 7.26 19.76
C PRO A 80 4.25 8.58 20.29
N ASP A 81 5.57 8.68 20.40
CA ASP A 81 6.29 9.90 20.81
C ASP A 81 6.56 10.87 19.65
N GLY A 82 6.13 10.53 18.43
CA GLY A 82 6.35 11.31 17.21
C GLY A 82 7.70 11.05 16.53
N SER A 83 8.57 10.22 17.10
CA SER A 83 9.81 9.83 16.44
C SER A 83 9.54 9.04 15.16
N ARG A 84 10.42 9.21 14.16
CA ARG A 84 10.28 8.62 12.84
C ARG A 84 11.34 7.55 12.65
N LEU A 85 10.91 6.35 12.29
CA LEU A 85 11.76 5.21 12.00
C LEU A 85 11.57 4.81 10.54
N GLU A 86 12.65 4.73 9.80
CA GLU A 86 12.63 4.18 8.45
C GLU A 86 12.47 2.65 8.52
N VAL A 87 11.53 2.12 7.74
CA VAL A 87 11.20 0.69 7.71
C VAL A 87 11.74 0.08 6.43
N LYS A 88 12.69 -0.85 6.56
CA LYS A 88 13.23 -1.58 5.41
C LYS A 88 12.22 -2.64 4.94
N VAL A 89 11.73 -2.47 3.72
CA VAL A 89 10.84 -3.45 3.09
C VAL A 89 11.58 -4.73 2.69
N GLY A 90 10.86 -5.85 2.71
CA GLY A 90 11.36 -7.11 2.19
C GLY A 90 11.53 -7.11 0.67
N ASP A 91 12.38 -8.00 0.17
CA ASP A 91 12.63 -8.14 -1.27
C ASP A 91 11.54 -8.91 -2.03
N SER A 92 10.53 -9.44 -1.33
CA SER A 92 9.41 -10.19 -1.93
C SER A 92 8.42 -9.30 -2.69
N GLY A 93 7.62 -9.88 -3.59
CA GLY A 93 6.64 -9.13 -4.39
C GLY A 93 5.59 -8.36 -3.58
N PHE A 94 5.28 -8.81 -2.37
CA PHE A 94 4.37 -8.14 -1.43
C PHE A 94 5.03 -7.03 -0.61
N ARG A 95 6.37 -6.91 -0.70
CA ARG A 95 7.18 -5.99 0.11
C ARG A 95 6.86 -6.08 1.61
N ALA A 96 6.48 -7.28 2.06
CA ALA A 96 5.98 -7.50 3.41
C ALA A 96 7.09 -7.24 4.44
N VAL A 97 6.72 -6.58 5.52
CA VAL A 97 7.60 -6.27 6.65
C VAL A 97 6.92 -6.66 7.96
N GLU A 98 7.70 -7.33 8.79
CA GLU A 98 7.29 -7.63 10.16
C GLU A 98 7.64 -6.45 11.05
N ILE A 99 6.65 -5.96 11.77
CA ILE A 99 6.80 -4.83 12.67
C ILE A 99 6.61 -5.34 14.10
N THR A 100 7.66 -5.16 14.91
CA THR A 100 7.62 -5.42 16.34
C THR A 100 7.50 -4.09 17.08
N MET A 101 6.44 -3.95 17.86
CA MET A 101 6.16 -2.78 18.67
C MET A 101 6.48 -3.13 20.13
N ASN A 102 7.32 -2.32 20.77
CA ASN A 102 7.78 -2.55 22.15
C ASN A 102 7.23 -1.51 23.14
N THR A 103 6.45 -0.55 22.66
CA THR A 103 5.80 0.47 23.48
C THR A 103 4.33 0.62 23.07
N ASP A 104 3.51 0.91 24.06
CA ASP A 104 2.08 1.12 23.88
C ASP A 104 1.81 2.48 23.22
N GLY A 105 0.76 2.53 22.40
CA GLY A 105 0.27 3.76 21.79
C GLY A 105 0.00 3.64 20.29
N PRO A 106 -0.68 4.65 19.72
CA PRO A 106 -0.96 4.70 18.29
C PRO A 106 0.33 4.89 17.49
N ARG A 107 0.38 4.25 16.32
CA ARG A 107 1.49 4.34 15.38
C ARG A 107 0.94 4.63 14.00
N ILE A 108 1.66 5.41 13.22
CA ILE A 108 1.29 5.73 11.84
C ILE A 108 2.32 5.09 10.92
N PHE A 109 1.85 4.45 9.86
CA PHE A 109 2.69 3.94 8.80
C PHE A 109 2.38 4.75 7.55
N ALA A 110 3.41 5.38 7.00
CA ALA A 110 3.34 6.14 5.77
C ALA A 110 4.24 5.48 4.72
N ALA A 111 3.78 5.42 3.49
CA ALA A 111 4.54 4.94 2.35
C ALA A 111 4.54 6.02 1.26
N GLU A 112 5.71 6.20 0.67
CA GLU A 112 5.95 7.18 -0.39
C GLU A 112 6.44 6.42 -1.63
N VAL A 113 5.87 6.76 -2.78
CA VAL A 113 6.36 6.32 -4.09
C VAL A 113 7.25 7.40 -4.66
N GLU A 114 8.24 7.02 -5.47
CA GLU A 114 9.06 8.01 -6.18
C GLU A 114 8.13 8.81 -7.12
N PRO A 115 7.95 10.13 -6.90
CA PRO A 115 7.03 10.91 -7.72
C PRO A 115 7.56 11.05 -9.14
N GLY A 116 6.69 10.83 -10.12
CA GLY A 116 7.01 11.01 -11.54
C GLY A 116 6.88 12.46 -12.05
N PHE A 117 6.78 13.45 -11.15
CA PHE A 117 6.60 14.87 -11.47
C PHE A 117 7.57 15.76 -10.70
#